data_AF-A0A9X4S9C3-F1
#
_entry.id   AF-A0A9X4S9C3-F1
#
_cell.length_a   1.000
_cell.length_b   1.000
_cell.length_c   1.000
_cell.angle_alpha   90.00
_cell.angle_beta   90.00
_cell.angle_gamma   90.00
#
_symmetry.space_group_name_H-M   'P 1'
#
loop_
_entity.id
_entity.type
_entity.pdbx_description
1 polymer ?
#
loop_
_entity_poly.entity_id
_entity_poly.type
_entity_poly.pdbx_seq_one_letter_code
_entity_poly.pdbx_strand_id
1 'polypeptide(L)'
;MFSTEKLELEELALAKEVNQVSSLIEDCVNENSRVALEQTGYEKRYSALVERYDKAMVEFEKIKSDIQLKQAKKEQIQMYLDQMSEQDVLTEFHEDVWVSMVDYLEVGVDGAVDFHFKDGASIKI
;
A
#
# COMPACT_ATOMS: atom_id res chain seq x y z
N MET A 1 -5.12 -9.68 -6.50
CA MET A 1 -4.17 -9.70 -5.36
C MET A 1 -3.25 -8.48 -5.29
N PHE A 2 -2.87 -7.86 -6.44
CA PHE A 2 -1.95 -6.70 -6.49
C PHE A 2 -2.57 -5.40 -7.00
N SER A 3 -3.90 -5.31 -7.15
CA SER A 3 -4.54 -4.06 -7.59
C SER A 3 -4.32 -2.97 -6.53
N THR A 4 -3.80 -1.83 -6.97
CA THR A 4 -3.58 -0.61 -6.19
C THR A 4 -4.64 0.46 -6.46
N GLU A 5 -5.58 0.23 -7.38
CA GLU A 5 -6.56 1.24 -7.82
C GLU A 5 -7.33 1.89 -6.66
N LYS A 6 -7.79 1.09 -5.69
CA LYS A 6 -8.49 1.62 -4.50
C LYS A 6 -7.57 2.48 -3.63
N LEU A 7 -6.32 2.06 -3.45
CA LEU A 7 -5.33 2.79 -2.67
C LEU A 7 -4.91 4.08 -3.38
N GLU A 8 -4.79 4.07 -4.71
CA GLU A 8 -4.49 5.25 -5.54
C GLU A 8 -5.63 6.28 -5.49
N LEU A 9 -6.88 5.82 -5.48
CA LEU A 9 -8.03 6.71 -5.28
C LEU A 9 -8.02 7.35 -3.88
N GLU A 10 -7.64 6.58 -2.85
CA GLU A 10 -7.53 7.05 -1.47
C GLU A 10 -6.36 8.03 -1.30
N GLU A 11 -5.21 7.74 -1.93
CA GLU A 11 -4.05 8.64 -2.03
C GLU A 11 -4.46 9.98 -2.66
N LEU A 12 -5.22 9.95 -3.75
CA LEU A 12 -5.67 11.17 -4.45
C LEU A 12 -6.67 11.98 -3.62
N ALA A 13 -7.55 11.31 -2.87
CA ALA A 13 -8.46 11.96 -1.94
C ALA A 13 -7.70 12.65 -0.78
N LEU A 14 -6.73 11.96 -0.19
CA LEU A 14 -5.89 12.51 0.88
C LEU A 14 -5.01 13.66 0.38
N ALA A 15 -4.42 13.55 -0.82
CA ALA A 15 -3.67 14.64 -1.43
C ALA A 15 -4.53 15.90 -1.61
N LYS A 16 -5.81 15.73 -2.00
CA LYS A 16 -6.75 16.84 -2.09
C LYS A 16 -7.04 17.45 -0.73
N GLU A 17 -7.23 16.63 0.31
CA GLU A 17 -7.45 17.12 1.68
C GLU A 17 -6.24 17.87 2.21
N VAL A 18 -5.03 17.34 2.07
CA VAL A 18 -3.77 17.98 2.47
C VAL A 18 -3.66 19.38 1.83
N ASN A 19 -3.86 19.48 0.51
CA ASN A 19 -3.82 20.76 -0.19
C ASN A 19 -4.88 21.76 0.28
N GLN A 20 -6.11 21.29 0.56
CA GLN A 20 -7.17 22.13 1.10
C GLN A 20 -6.82 22.67 2.48
N VAL A 21 -6.28 21.82 3.36
CA VAL A 21 -5.90 22.24 4.72
C VAL A 21 -4.71 23.20 4.67
N SER A 22 -3.72 22.99 3.79
CA SER A 22 -2.63 23.95 3.57
C SER A 22 -3.14 25.32 3.16
N SER A 23 -4.09 25.39 2.23
CA SER A 23 -4.71 26.67 1.83
C SER A 23 -5.42 27.35 3.00
N LEU A 24 -6.13 26.59 3.84
CA LEU A 24 -6.79 27.14 5.03
C LEU A 24 -5.80 27.66 6.08
N ILE A 25 -4.64 27.02 6.22
CA ILE A 25 -3.55 27.47 7.08
C ILE A 25 -2.99 28.80 6.55
N GLU A 26 -2.70 28.89 5.24
CA GLU A 26 -2.22 30.12 4.62
C GLU A 26 -3.19 31.28 4.78
N ASP A 27 -4.49 31.04 4.56
CA ASP A 27 -5.54 32.05 4.77
C ASP A 27 -5.58 32.50 6.23
N CYS A 28 -5.50 31.56 7.17
CA CYS A 28 -5.51 31.87 8.60
C CYS A 28 -4.30 32.72 9.02
N VAL A 29 -3.10 32.41 8.50
CA VAL A 29 -1.87 33.19 8.73
C VAL A 29 -1.99 34.59 8.13
N ASN A 30 -2.52 34.70 6.91
CA ASN A 30 -2.75 35.98 6.25
C ASN A 30 -3.76 36.87 7.00
N GLU A 31 -4.84 36.29 7.54
CA GLU A 31 -5.84 36.99 8.37
C GLU A 31 -5.24 37.51 9.68
N ASN A 32 -4.39 36.72 10.35
CA ASN A 32 -3.75 37.11 11.61
C ASN A 32 -2.82 38.33 11.46
N SER A 33 -2.17 38.48 10.30
CA SER A 33 -1.36 39.67 10.00
C SER A 33 -2.19 40.97 9.95
N ARG A 34 -3.51 40.88 9.76
CA ARG A 34 -4.43 42.02 9.58
C ARG A 34 -5.29 42.31 10.81
N VAL A 35 -5.55 41.32 11.67
CA VAL A 35 -6.45 41.43 12.82
C VAL A 35 -5.77 40.86 14.08
N ALA A 36 -4.80 41.58 14.62
CA ALA A 36 -4.00 41.18 15.78
C ALA A 36 -4.75 41.21 17.14
N LEU A 37 -6.08 41.16 17.16
CA LEU A 37 -6.91 41.46 18.35
C LEU A 37 -7.49 40.22 19.08
N GLU A 38 -7.45 39.02 18.50
CA GLU A 38 -8.03 37.78 19.07
C GLU A 38 -7.02 36.62 19.04
N GLN A 39 -5.93 36.77 19.81
CA GLN A 39 -4.79 35.84 19.83
C GLN A 39 -5.18 34.39 20.19
N THR A 40 -6.07 34.21 21.17
CA THR A 40 -6.54 32.89 21.64
C THR A 40 -7.43 32.17 20.62
N GLY A 41 -8.24 32.91 19.86
CA GLY A 41 -9.09 32.36 18.81
C GLY A 41 -8.28 31.89 17.60
N TYR A 42 -7.28 32.69 17.21
CA TYR A 42 -6.32 32.34 16.16
C TYR A 42 -5.53 31.07 16.50
N GLU A 43 -4.91 31.01 17.68
CA GLU A 43 -4.09 29.86 18.09
C GLU A 43 -4.90 28.55 18.09
N LYS A 44 -6.15 28.60 18.55
CA LYS A 44 -7.04 27.44 18.54
C LYS A 44 -7.38 26.98 17.12
N ARG A 45 -7.71 27.91 16.21
CA ARG A 45 -8.05 27.60 14.81
C ARG A 45 -6.83 27.08 14.04
N TYR A 46 -5.68 27.71 14.23
CA TYR A 46 -4.42 27.28 13.62
C TYR A 46 -4.01 25.89 14.10
N SER A 47 -4.02 25.64 15.42
CA SER A 47 -3.64 24.34 15.98
C SER A 47 -4.53 23.20 15.48
N ALA A 48 -5.84 23.43 15.36
CA ALA A 48 -6.78 22.45 14.80
C ALA A 48 -6.52 22.16 13.31
N LEU A 49 -6.12 23.17 12.52
CA LEU A 49 -5.75 22.99 11.11
C LEU A 49 -4.43 22.20 10.98
N VAL A 50 -3.43 22.49 11.80
CA VAL A 50 -2.16 21.75 11.83
C VAL A 50 -2.40 20.29 12.22
N GLU A 51 -3.19 20.01 13.25
CA GLU A 51 -3.51 18.64 13.65
C GLU A 51 -4.21 17.86 12.53
N ARG A 52 -5.15 18.51 11.82
CA ARG A 52 -5.82 17.89 10.67
C ARG A 52 -4.85 17.62 9.51
N TYR A 53 -3.95 18.56 9.23
CA TYR A 53 -2.93 18.40 8.21
C TYR A 53 -2.01 17.23 8.53
N ASP A 54 -1.47 17.19 9.75
CA ASP A 54 -0.53 16.15 10.19
C ASP A 54 -1.17 14.76 10.12
N LYS A 55 -2.44 14.64 10.56
CA LYS A 55 -3.17 13.37 10.47
C LYS A 55 -3.34 12.91 9.03
N ALA A 56 -3.80 13.80 8.14
CA ALA A 56 -3.99 13.47 6.73
C ALA A 56 -2.66 13.11 6.04
N MET A 57 -1.56 13.79 6.40
CA MET A 57 -0.22 13.51 5.87
C MET A 57 0.31 12.14 6.32
N VAL A 58 0.10 11.75 7.60
CA VAL A 58 0.50 10.43 8.08
C VAL A 58 -0.25 9.32 7.34
N GLU A 59 -1.56 9.47 7.15
CA GLU A 59 -2.36 8.51 6.37
C GLU A 59 -1.92 8.46 4.91
N PHE A 60 -1.62 9.61 4.30
CA PHE A 60 -1.13 9.72 2.93
C PHE A 60 0.19 8.97 2.72
N GLU A 61 1.20 9.22 3.56
CA GLU A 61 2.51 8.56 3.46
C GLU A 61 2.41 7.05 3.68
N LYS A 62 1.52 6.62 4.58
CA LYS A 62 1.26 5.19 4.79
C LYS A 62 0.70 4.52 3.53
N ILE A 63 -0.33 5.09 2.92
CA ILE A 63 -0.95 4.52 1.71
C ILE A 63 0.05 4.48 0.56
N LYS A 64 0.83 5.54 0.39
CA LYS A 64 1.88 5.61 -0.61
C LYS A 64 2.93 4.51 -0.44
N SER A 65 3.37 4.25 0.79
CA SER A 65 4.26 3.14 1.12
C SER A 65 3.64 1.78 0.80
N ASP A 66 2.36 1.57 1.13
CA ASP A 66 1.64 0.33 0.84
C ASP A 66 1.49 0.08 -0.67
N ILE A 67 1.26 1.13 -1.47
CA ILE A 67 1.23 1.07 -2.93
C ILE A 67 2.60 0.65 -3.47
N GLN A 68 3.68 1.31 -3.03
CA GLN A 68 5.04 1.00 -3.46
C GLN A 68 5.42 -0.45 -3.16
N LEU A 69 5.12 -0.94 -1.95
CA LEU A 69 5.40 -2.31 -1.56
C LEU A 69 4.62 -3.33 -2.42
N LYS A 70 3.34 -3.05 -2.72
CA LYS A 70 2.53 -3.90 -3.60
C LYS A 70 3.05 -3.90 -5.04
N GLN A 71 3.46 -2.75 -5.56
CA GLN A 71 4.04 -2.63 -6.91
C GLN A 71 5.37 -3.36 -7.01
N ALA A 72 6.28 -3.18 -6.05
CA ALA A 72 7.56 -3.89 -6.00
C ALA A 72 7.37 -5.41 -5.93
N LYS A 73 6.42 -5.90 -5.11
CA LYS A 73 6.09 -7.33 -5.04
C LYS A 73 5.53 -7.85 -6.37
N LYS A 74 4.66 -7.08 -7.04
CA LYS A 74 4.13 -7.44 -8.36
C LYS A 74 5.24 -7.54 -9.40
N GLU A 75 6.16 -6.58 -9.43
CA GLU A 75 7.29 -6.55 -10.36
C GLU A 75 8.23 -7.74 -10.11
N GLN A 76 8.55 -8.03 -8.85
CA GLN A 76 9.36 -9.19 -8.49
C GLN A 76 8.75 -10.51 -8.98
N ILE A 77 7.43 -10.69 -8.80
CA ILE A 77 6.72 -11.87 -9.28
C ILE A 77 6.72 -11.92 -10.82
N GLN A 78 6.49 -10.78 -11.49
CA GLN A 78 6.50 -10.73 -12.95
C GLN A 78 7.87 -11.12 -13.51
N MET A 79 8.96 -10.56 -12.96
CA MET A 79 10.32 -10.91 -13.36
C MET A 79 10.60 -12.42 -13.18
N TYR A 80 10.10 -12.99 -12.08
CA TYR A 80 10.25 -14.42 -11.83
C TYR A 80 9.48 -15.28 -12.85
N LEU A 81 8.23 -14.90 -13.16
CA LEU A 81 7.42 -15.59 -14.17
C LEU A 81 8.02 -15.46 -15.57
N ASP A 82 8.55 -14.30 -15.93
CA ASP A 82 9.21 -14.07 -17.22
C ASP A 82 10.45 -14.97 -17.33
N GLN A 83 11.29 -15.03 -16.29
CA GLN A 83 12.45 -15.92 -16.23
C GLN A 83 12.06 -17.40 -16.36
N MET A 84 10.95 -17.82 -15.74
CA MET A 84 10.45 -19.19 -15.89
C MET A 84 9.90 -19.47 -17.29
N SER A 85 9.28 -18.49 -17.95
CA SER A 85 8.74 -18.65 -19.30
C SER A 85 9.83 -18.88 -20.37
N GLU A 86 11.06 -18.46 -20.09
CA GLU A 86 12.24 -18.67 -20.94
C GLU A 86 12.90 -20.05 -20.71
N GLN A 87 12.51 -20.78 -19.66
CA GLN A 87 13.03 -22.12 -19.37
C GLN A 87 12.20 -23.19 -20.10
N ASP A 88 12.87 -24.21 -20.67
CA ASP A 88 12.21 -25.39 -21.21
C ASP A 88 11.35 -26.08 -20.14
N VAL A 89 10.24 -26.72 -20.55
CA VAL A 89 9.35 -27.47 -19.65
C VAL A 89 10.20 -28.38 -18.77
N LEU A 90 10.09 -28.23 -17.45
CA LEU A 90 10.83 -29.04 -16.49
C LEU A 90 10.50 -30.52 -16.73
N THR A 91 11.45 -31.26 -17.29
CA THR A 91 11.31 -32.69 -17.56
C THR A 91 11.59 -33.54 -16.31
N GLU A 92 12.16 -32.92 -15.27
CA GLU A 92 12.47 -33.54 -13.99
C GLU A 92 12.13 -32.60 -12.82
N PHE A 93 12.05 -33.17 -11.62
CA PHE A 93 11.80 -32.39 -10.42
C PHE A 93 13.02 -31.57 -10.04
N HIS A 94 12.85 -30.26 -9.91
CA HIS A 94 13.88 -29.34 -9.42
C HIS A 94 13.45 -28.77 -8.06
N GLU A 95 14.19 -29.12 -7.02
CA GLU A 95 13.91 -28.68 -5.64
C GLU A 95 13.88 -27.14 -5.53
N ASP A 96 14.80 -26.45 -6.20
CA ASP A 96 14.87 -24.98 -6.17
C ASP A 96 13.61 -24.32 -6.74
N VAL A 97 13.04 -24.90 -7.80
CA VAL A 97 11.80 -24.43 -8.43
C VAL A 97 10.58 -24.81 -7.58
N TRP A 98 10.64 -25.96 -6.92
CA TRP A 98 9.59 -26.37 -6.00
C TRP A 98 9.48 -25.42 -4.80
N VAL A 99 10.61 -25.11 -4.17
CA VAL A 99 10.70 -24.23 -3.00
C VAL A 99 10.37 -22.78 -3.36
N SER A 100 10.60 -22.34 -4.59
CA SER A 100 10.19 -21.01 -5.04
C SER A 100 8.68 -20.89 -5.26
N MET A 101 8.01 -21.94 -5.73
CA MET A 101 6.58 -21.92 -6.07
C MET A 101 5.64 -22.25 -4.90
N VAL A 102 5.97 -23.25 -4.09
CA VAL A 102 5.10 -23.77 -3.01
C VAL A 102 5.32 -22.97 -1.72
N ASP A 103 4.24 -22.57 -1.06
CA ASP A 103 4.23 -21.91 0.25
C ASP A 103 4.23 -22.97 1.37
N TYR A 104 3.21 -23.83 1.38
CA TYR A 104 3.12 -24.96 2.31
C TYR A 104 2.21 -26.06 1.75
N LEU A 105 2.23 -27.24 2.39
CA LEU A 105 1.34 -28.35 2.09
C LEU A 105 0.52 -28.72 3.33
N GLU A 106 -0.75 -29.04 3.13
CA GLU A 106 -1.61 -29.62 4.15
C GLU A 106 -1.92 -31.08 3.77
N VAL A 107 -1.65 -32.01 4.68
CA VAL A 107 -1.91 -33.44 4.47
C VAL A 107 -3.10 -33.85 5.32
N GLY A 108 -4.18 -34.23 4.65
CA GLY A 108 -5.40 -34.76 5.24
C GLY A 108 -5.19 -36.14 5.86
N VAL A 109 -6.02 -36.48 6.85
CA VAL A 109 -5.98 -37.79 7.53
C VAL A 109 -6.30 -38.94 6.58
N ASP A 110 -7.01 -38.66 5.50
CA ASP A 110 -7.33 -39.56 4.38
C ASP A 110 -6.20 -39.70 3.35
N GLY A 111 -5.10 -38.96 3.52
CA GLY A 111 -3.97 -38.92 2.59
C GLY A 111 -4.12 -37.91 1.45
N ALA A 112 -5.19 -37.11 1.43
CA ALA A 112 -5.32 -36.01 0.48
C ALA A 112 -4.24 -34.94 0.74
N VAL A 113 -3.66 -34.38 -0.32
CA VAL A 113 -2.65 -33.33 -0.19
C VAL A 113 -3.15 -32.04 -0.83
N ASP A 114 -3.22 -31.00 -0.02
CA ASP A 114 -3.54 -29.64 -0.45
C ASP A 114 -2.23 -28.84 -0.58
N PHE A 115 -1.88 -28.50 -1.82
CA PHE A 115 -0.72 -27.66 -2.14
C PHE A 115 -1.15 -26.20 -2.15
N HIS A 116 -0.47 -25.37 -1.36
CA HIS A 116 -0.67 -23.93 -1.34
C HIS A 116 0.53 -23.25 -2.02
N PHE A 117 0.27 -22.48 -3.06
CA PHE A 117 1.29 -21.77 -3.84
C PHE A 117 1.44 -20.34 -3.34
N LYS A 118 2.64 -19.76 -3.49
CA LYS A 118 2.94 -18.40 -3.02
C LYS A 118 2.18 -17.30 -3.75
N ASP A 119 1.59 -17.61 -4.92
CA ASP A 119 0.70 -16.72 -5.67
C ASP A 119 -0.75 -16.74 -5.15
N GLY A 120 -1.04 -17.58 -4.15
CA GLY A 120 -2.36 -17.76 -3.55
C GLY A 120 -3.23 -18.82 -4.23
N ALA A 121 -2.75 -19.48 -5.29
CA ALA A 121 -3.42 -20.64 -5.86
C ALA A 121 -3.33 -21.85 -4.91
N SER A 122 -4.29 -22.77 -5.02
CA SER A 122 -4.21 -24.07 -4.35
C SER A 122 -4.65 -25.19 -5.28
N ILE A 123 -4.00 -26.35 -5.13
CA ILE A 123 -4.32 -27.58 -5.88
C ILE A 123 -4.45 -28.73 -4.89
N LYS A 124 -5.54 -29.49 -5.00
CA LYS A 124 -5.77 -30.73 -4.26
C LYS A 124 -5.37 -31.92 -5.12
N ILE A 125 -4.59 -32.84 -4.55
CA ILE A 125 -4.18 -34.11 -5.17
C ILE A 125 -4.58 -35.28 -4.28
#